data_AF-A0A1W0E748-F1
#
_entry.id   AF-A0A1W0E748-F1
#
_cell.length_a   1.000
_cell.length_b   1.000
_cell.length_c   1.000
_cell.angle_alpha   90.00
_cell.angle_beta   90.00
_cell.angle_gamma   90.00
#
_symmetry.space_group_name_H-M   'P 1'
#
loop_
_entity.id
_entity.type
_entity.pdbx_description
1 polymer ?
#
loop_
_entity_poly.entity_id
_entity_poly.type
_entity_poly.pdbx_seq_one_letter_code
_entity_poly.pdbx_strand_id
1 'polypeptide(L)'
;MSDSSSSTSNTGLKYITNRVFEILKEKGPITYTEIQSQLHTKTAETKTRRIYDVLNVLRAVNIIGKRGKEYYVLDSKDDIIKKIEERDKLRKMIDSFDFLTSKNKTSLPSPEQEKLYLPFMVISVDSDSKVHCDTNEENDFYTFQSEKPLTIIEDLEVLTYLQESENEKKIRKMEFLNNFIL
;
A
#
# COMPACT_ATOMS: atom_id res chain seq x y z
N MET A 1 -6.49 13.97 63.48
CA MET A 1 -6.74 14.40 62.08
C MET A 1 -5.50 14.03 61.30
N SER A 2 -5.58 12.99 60.49
CA SER A 2 -4.50 12.51 59.62
C SER A 2 -5.09 12.30 58.23
N ASP A 3 -4.44 12.95 57.26
CA ASP A 3 -4.93 13.17 55.91
C ASP A 3 -5.19 11.90 55.11
N SER A 4 -6.41 11.80 54.60
CA SER A 4 -6.86 10.83 53.61
C SER A 4 -6.66 11.43 52.21
N SER A 5 -5.50 11.20 51.59
CA SER A 5 -5.29 11.58 50.19
C SER A 5 -4.76 10.41 49.33
N SER A 6 -5.40 10.23 48.16
CA SER A 6 -4.96 9.47 46.96
C SER A 6 -5.55 8.08 46.63
N SER A 7 -6.88 7.88 46.73
CA SER A 7 -7.54 6.68 46.15
C SER A 7 -8.18 6.89 44.76
N THR A 8 -7.94 8.01 44.10
CA THR A 8 -8.64 8.44 42.86
C THR A 8 -7.88 8.17 41.54
N SER A 9 -6.69 7.56 41.58
CA SER A 9 -5.82 7.41 40.39
C SER A 9 -6.19 6.24 39.46
N ASN A 10 -6.96 5.25 39.92
CA ASN A 10 -7.15 3.96 39.21
C ASN A 10 -8.49 3.82 38.48
N THR A 11 -9.20 4.92 38.17
CA THR A 11 -10.56 4.85 37.61
C THR A 11 -10.82 5.77 36.42
N GLY A 12 -9.89 6.67 36.08
CA GLY A 12 -10.06 7.63 34.98
C GLY A 12 -9.88 7.03 33.58
N LEU A 13 -10.40 7.72 32.55
CA LEU A 13 -10.24 7.31 31.15
C LEU A 13 -8.77 7.13 30.75
N LYS A 14 -7.87 7.99 31.25
CA LYS A 14 -6.42 7.86 31.07
C LYS A 14 -5.87 6.52 31.56
N TYR A 15 -6.32 6.05 32.73
CA TYR A 15 -5.92 4.76 33.28
C TYR A 15 -6.41 3.62 32.38
N ILE A 16 -7.66 3.69 31.93
CA ILE A 16 -8.25 2.70 31.02
C ILE A 16 -7.49 2.68 29.69
N THR A 17 -7.19 3.84 29.11
CA THR A 17 -6.40 3.96 27.87
C THR A 17 -5.04 3.29 28.01
N ASN A 18 -4.29 3.61 29.07
CA ASN A 18 -2.96 3.04 29.28
C ASN A 18 -3.03 1.52 29.45
N ARG A 19 -3.98 1.01 30.26
CA ARG A 19 -4.12 -0.43 30.45
C ARG A 19 -4.57 -1.18 29.21
N VAL A 20 -5.52 -0.65 28.44
CA VAL A 20 -5.94 -1.26 27.17
C VAL A 20 -4.76 -1.35 26.21
N PHE A 21 -3.93 -0.29 26.15
CA PHE A 21 -2.77 -0.26 25.27
C PHE A 21 -1.66 -1.23 25.71
N GLU A 22 -1.39 -1.36 27.00
CA GLU A 22 -0.44 -2.34 27.54
C GLU A 22 -0.88 -3.78 27.24
N ILE A 23 -2.17 -4.10 27.46
CA ILE A 23 -2.72 -5.43 27.15
C ILE A 23 -2.54 -5.76 25.66
N LEU A 24 -2.81 -4.79 24.78
CA LEU A 24 -2.65 -4.95 23.34
C LEU A 24 -1.18 -5.16 22.94
N LYS A 25 -0.24 -4.48 23.60
CA LYS A 25 1.20 -4.65 23.36
C LYS A 25 1.72 -6.00 23.83
N GLU A 26 1.25 -6.50 24.97
CA GLU A 26 1.73 -7.75 25.56
C GLU A 26 1.13 -8.99 24.89
N LYS A 27 -0.17 -8.97 24.59
CA LYS A 27 -0.90 -10.14 24.06
C LYS A 27 -1.00 -10.20 22.54
N GLY A 28 -0.76 -9.08 21.84
CA GLY A 28 -0.97 -9.00 20.40
C GLY A 28 -2.48 -8.94 20.05
N PRO A 29 -2.91 -9.60 18.95
CA PRO A 29 -4.32 -9.62 18.53
C PRO A 29 -5.22 -10.14 19.65
N ILE A 30 -6.19 -9.34 20.08
CA ILE A 30 -7.05 -9.63 21.23
C ILE A 30 -8.48 -9.13 21.02
N THR A 31 -9.46 -9.86 21.55
CA THR A 31 -10.87 -9.48 21.45
C THR A 31 -11.30 -8.53 22.56
N TYR A 32 -12.41 -7.83 22.32
CA TYR A 32 -13.05 -6.97 23.32
C TYR A 32 -13.32 -7.69 24.65
N THR A 33 -13.84 -8.92 24.58
CA THR A 33 -14.20 -9.72 25.75
C THR A 33 -12.99 -10.07 26.61
N GLU A 34 -11.84 -10.33 25.95
CA GLU A 34 -10.59 -10.61 26.64
C GLU A 34 -9.99 -9.34 27.27
N ILE A 35 -10.09 -8.18 26.61
CA ILE A 35 -9.72 -6.88 27.19
C ILE A 35 -10.57 -6.60 28.43
N GLN A 36 -11.87 -6.84 28.37
CA GLN A 36 -12.79 -6.63 29.49
C GLN A 36 -12.44 -7.52 30.70
N SER A 37 -12.10 -8.79 30.46
CA SER A 37 -11.72 -9.75 31.52
C SER A 37 -10.47 -9.33 32.29
N GLN A 38 -9.57 -8.59 31.65
CA GLN A 38 -8.27 -8.18 32.21
C GLN A 38 -8.31 -6.78 32.86
N LEU A 39 -9.40 -6.03 32.70
CA LEU A 39 -9.57 -4.70 33.28
C LEU A 39 -10.19 -4.74 34.68
N HIS A 40 -9.32 -4.69 35.69
CA HIS A 40 -9.73 -4.49 37.09
C HIS A 40 -10.07 -3.00 37.36
N THR A 41 -11.34 -2.62 37.21
CA THR A 41 -11.84 -1.33 37.71
C THR A 41 -13.07 -1.52 38.62
N LYS A 42 -13.38 -0.53 39.46
CA LYS A 42 -14.35 -0.68 40.56
C LYS A 42 -15.84 -0.66 40.15
N THR A 43 -16.18 -0.28 38.91
CA THR A 43 -17.59 -0.11 38.49
C THR A 43 -17.83 -0.83 37.16
N ALA A 44 -18.64 -1.90 37.15
CA ALA A 44 -18.82 -2.78 35.98
C ALA A 44 -19.52 -2.11 34.78
N GLU A 45 -20.50 -1.23 35.03
CA GLU A 45 -21.36 -0.67 33.96
C GLU A 45 -20.70 0.46 33.16
N THR A 46 -19.80 1.23 33.79
CA THR A 46 -19.02 2.26 33.10
C THR A 46 -17.83 1.67 32.32
N LYS A 47 -17.35 0.47 32.68
CA LYS A 47 -16.24 -0.21 31.95
C LYS A 47 -16.54 -0.41 30.48
N THR A 48 -17.70 -0.98 30.18
CA THR A 48 -18.06 -1.41 28.82
C THR A 48 -18.02 -0.24 27.85
N ARG A 49 -18.68 0.87 28.22
CA ARG A 49 -18.72 2.10 27.42
C ARG A 49 -17.33 2.73 27.27
N ARG A 50 -16.56 2.82 28.36
CA ARG A 50 -15.24 3.45 28.34
C ARG A 50 -14.21 2.68 27.49
N ILE A 51 -14.27 1.34 27.45
CA ILE A 51 -13.40 0.55 26.56
C ILE A 51 -13.69 0.88 25.09
N TYR A 52 -14.96 0.99 24.70
CA TYR A 52 -15.30 1.40 23.33
C TYR A 52 -14.84 2.81 23.01
N ASP A 53 -14.99 3.77 23.93
CA ASP A 53 -14.48 5.13 23.73
C ASP A 53 -12.97 5.11 23.46
N VAL A 54 -12.21 4.32 24.23
CA VAL A 54 -10.77 4.14 24.05
C VAL A 54 -10.45 3.49 22.71
N LEU A 55 -11.06 2.34 22.40
CA LEU A 55 -10.79 1.61 21.16
C LEU A 55 -11.15 2.43 19.92
N ASN A 56 -12.26 3.18 19.95
CA ASN A 56 -12.68 4.04 18.86
C ASN A 56 -11.68 5.18 18.63
N VAL A 57 -11.23 5.84 19.70
CA VAL A 57 -10.22 6.90 19.61
C VAL A 57 -8.89 6.33 19.12
N LEU A 58 -8.37 5.26 19.72
CA LEU A 58 -7.10 4.64 19.32
C LEU A 58 -7.12 4.16 17.86
N ARG A 59 -8.26 3.67 17.37
CA ARG A 59 -8.45 3.31 15.97
C ARG A 59 -8.50 4.55 15.07
N ALA A 60 -9.21 5.60 15.48
CA ALA A 60 -9.30 6.85 14.73
C ALA A 60 -7.93 7.56 14.59
N VAL A 61 -7.08 7.49 15.63
CA VAL A 61 -5.71 8.00 15.58
C VAL A 61 -4.69 6.98 15.04
N ASN A 62 -5.16 5.86 14.50
CA ASN A 62 -4.34 4.85 13.82
C ASN A 62 -3.18 4.31 14.68
N ILE A 63 -3.42 4.13 15.99
CA ILE A 63 -2.53 3.44 16.94
C ILE A 63 -2.84 1.93 16.97
N ILE A 64 -4.10 1.57 16.73
CA ILE A 64 -4.56 0.17 16.72
C ILE A 64 -5.40 -0.13 15.48
N GLY A 65 -5.30 -1.36 15.00
CA GLY A 65 -6.12 -1.91 13.93
C GLY A 65 -7.23 -2.80 14.46
N LYS A 66 -8.17 -3.16 13.58
CA LYS A 66 -9.22 -4.13 13.88
C LYS A 66 -9.41 -5.08 12.71
N ARG A 67 -9.33 -6.38 12.98
CA ARG A 67 -9.59 -7.45 12.00
C ARG A 67 -10.66 -8.38 12.56
N GLY A 68 -11.84 -8.36 11.96
CA GLY A 68 -12.99 -9.10 12.49
C GLY A 68 -13.37 -8.64 13.90
N LYS A 69 -13.18 -9.51 14.91
CA LYS A 69 -13.43 -9.22 16.33
C LYS A 69 -12.17 -8.87 17.13
N GLU A 70 -10.99 -8.96 16.50
CA GLU A 70 -9.69 -8.76 17.13
C GLU A 70 -9.19 -7.32 16.92
N TYR A 71 -8.58 -6.77 17.96
CA TYR A 71 -7.82 -5.52 17.95
C TYR A 71 -6.34 -5.84 18.07
N TYR A 72 -5.49 -5.11 17.36
CA TYR A 72 -4.03 -5.30 17.39
C TYR A 72 -3.33 -3.95 17.35
N VAL A 73 -2.14 -3.86 17.94
CA VAL A 73 -1.31 -2.65 17.83
C VAL A 73 -0.82 -2.55 16.40
N LEU A 74 -0.96 -1.37 15.80
CA LEU A 74 -0.28 -1.06 14.56
C LEU A 74 1.17 -0.78 14.92
N ASP A 75 2.09 -1.66 14.52
CA ASP A 75 3.51 -1.38 14.72
C ASP A 75 3.85 -0.19 13.84
N SER A 76 4.16 0.93 14.49
CA SER A 76 4.28 2.21 13.81
C SER A 76 5.35 2.16 12.73
N LYS A 77 6.38 1.32 12.85
CA LYS A 77 7.42 1.23 11.84
C LYS A 77 6.97 0.48 10.59
N ASP A 78 6.47 -0.74 10.73
CA ASP A 78 6.11 -1.58 9.59
C ASP A 78 4.92 -1.02 8.81
N ASP A 79 3.93 -0.45 9.51
CA ASP A 79 2.77 0.16 8.86
C ASP A 79 3.09 1.52 8.23
N ILE A 80 4.01 2.30 8.81
CA ILE A 80 4.51 3.52 8.16
C ILE A 80 5.30 3.15 6.89
N ILE A 81 6.15 2.12 6.95
CA ILE A 81 6.90 1.65 5.78
C ILE A 81 5.95 1.22 4.68
N LYS A 82 4.96 0.37 4.97
CA LYS A 82 3.95 -0.04 3.97
C LYS A 82 3.18 1.14 3.39
N LYS A 83 2.78 2.11 4.22
CA LYS A 83 2.11 3.32 3.73
C LYS A 83 3.01 4.18 2.85
N ILE A 84 4.31 4.26 3.17
CA ILE A 84 5.29 4.95 2.35
C ILE A 84 5.46 4.21 1.02
N GLU A 85 5.60 2.89 1.03
CA GLU A 85 5.71 2.06 -0.18
C GLU A 85 4.47 2.20 -1.08
N GLU A 86 3.26 2.13 -0.50
CA GLU A 86 2.02 2.35 -1.24
C GLU A 86 1.94 3.76 -1.81
N ARG A 87 2.28 4.78 -1.01
CA ARG A 87 2.31 6.17 -1.47
C ARG A 87 3.31 6.35 -2.62
N ASP A 88 4.48 5.75 -2.53
CA ASP A 88 5.54 5.85 -3.53
C ASP A 88 5.14 5.12 -4.81
N LYS A 89 4.48 3.96 -4.71
CA LYS A 89 3.89 3.25 -5.84
C LYS A 89 2.82 4.09 -6.55
N LEU A 90 1.89 4.67 -5.79
CA LEU A 90 0.85 5.54 -6.34
C LEU A 90 1.43 6.79 -6.98
N ARG A 91 2.47 7.36 -6.38
CA ARG A 91 3.17 8.52 -6.93
C ARG A 91 3.84 8.19 -8.25
N LYS A 92 4.57 7.08 -8.34
CA LYS A 92 5.17 6.61 -9.59
C LYS A 92 4.13 6.41 -10.69
N MET A 93 2.99 5.81 -10.36
CA MET A 93 1.87 5.63 -11.29
C MET A 93 1.36 6.96 -11.86
N ILE A 94 1.14 7.96 -11.01
CA ILE A 94 0.74 9.32 -11.44
C ILE A 94 1.79 9.91 -12.38
N ASP A 95 3.07 9.88 -11.98
CA ASP A 95 4.15 10.48 -12.75
C ASP A 95 4.29 9.82 -14.14
N SER A 96 4.14 8.50 -14.23
CA SER A 96 4.17 7.77 -15.50
C SER A 96 2.98 8.08 -16.41
N PHE A 97 1.77 8.24 -15.85
CA PHE A 97 0.60 8.64 -16.64
C PHE A 97 0.65 10.09 -17.11
N ASP A 98 1.09 11.02 -16.25
CA ASP A 98 1.29 12.42 -16.62
C ASP A 98 2.32 12.55 -17.74
N PHE A 99 3.41 11.76 -17.65
CA PHE A 99 4.41 11.67 -18.71
C PHE A 99 3.80 11.15 -20.03
N LEU A 100 3.12 10.00 -20.00
CA LEU A 100 2.55 9.38 -21.20
C LEU A 100 1.52 10.29 -21.88
N THR A 101 0.58 10.85 -21.10
CA THR A 101 -0.46 11.73 -21.63
C THR A 101 0.12 13.00 -22.22
N SER A 102 1.13 13.60 -21.58
CA SER A 102 1.82 14.77 -22.11
C SER A 102 2.56 14.48 -23.42
N LYS A 103 3.26 13.34 -23.51
CA LYS A 103 3.97 12.89 -24.71
C LYS A 103 3.01 12.60 -25.86
N ASN A 104 1.88 11.96 -25.57
CA ASN A 104 0.87 11.61 -26.57
C ASN A 104 0.07 12.84 -27.05
N LYS A 105 -0.05 13.90 -26.24
CA LYS A 105 -0.67 15.18 -26.65
C LYS A 105 0.17 15.95 -27.66
N THR A 106 1.50 15.91 -27.53
CA THR A 106 2.42 16.63 -28.42
C THR A 106 2.74 15.86 -29.70
N SER A 107 2.55 14.54 -29.68
CA SER A 107 2.70 13.69 -30.86
C SER A 107 1.40 13.70 -31.66
N LEU A 108 1.39 14.38 -32.81
CA LEU A 108 0.27 14.29 -33.77
C LEU A 108 0.20 12.83 -34.26
N PRO A 109 -0.85 12.06 -33.92
CA PRO A 109 -0.92 10.67 -34.33
C PRO A 109 -1.13 10.62 -35.84
N SER A 110 -0.31 9.85 -36.56
CA SER A 110 -0.66 9.44 -37.91
C SER A 110 -1.94 8.59 -37.85
N PRO A 111 -2.90 8.73 -38.79
CA PRO A 111 -4.07 7.85 -38.86
C PRO A 111 -3.75 6.36 -38.93
N GLU A 112 -2.53 6.02 -39.39
CA GLU A 112 -2.07 4.64 -39.57
C GLU A 112 -1.39 4.05 -38.32
N GLN A 113 -1.25 4.83 -37.25
CA GLN A 113 -0.53 4.40 -36.06
C GLN A 113 -1.47 3.60 -35.14
N GLU A 114 -1.25 2.29 -35.06
CA GLU A 114 -1.91 1.42 -34.09
C GLU A 114 -1.60 1.85 -32.65
N LYS A 115 -2.59 1.71 -31.76
CA LYS A 115 -2.52 2.15 -30.37
C LYS A 115 -2.88 1.01 -29.44
N LEU A 116 -2.06 0.82 -28.41
CA LEU A 116 -2.35 -0.05 -27.28
C LEU A 116 -2.89 0.80 -26.13
N TYR A 117 -4.14 0.54 -25.72
CA TYR A 117 -4.80 1.24 -24.62
C TYR A 117 -4.63 0.47 -23.31
N LEU A 118 -4.67 1.20 -22.20
CA LEU A 118 -4.67 0.63 -20.85
C LEU A 118 -6.05 0.09 -20.48
N PRO A 119 -6.14 -0.95 -19.62
CA PRO A 119 -5.04 -1.74 -19.07
C PRO A 119 -4.53 -2.78 -20.08
N PHE A 120 -3.25 -3.13 -19.99
CA PHE A 120 -2.66 -4.20 -20.79
C PHE A 120 -1.55 -4.93 -20.02
N MET A 121 -1.17 -6.10 -20.52
CA MET A 121 0.04 -6.82 -20.12
C MET A 121 0.79 -7.27 -21.36
N VAL A 122 2.10 -7.42 -21.25
CA VAL A 122 2.97 -7.92 -22.31
C VAL A 122 3.51 -9.28 -21.88
N ILE A 123 3.30 -10.29 -22.71
CA ILE A 123 3.99 -11.56 -22.59
C ILE A 123 5.17 -11.50 -23.55
N SER A 124 6.38 -11.57 -23.01
CA SER A 124 7.62 -11.52 -23.77
C SER A 124 8.35 -12.86 -23.70
N VAL A 125 9.11 -13.15 -24.75
CA VAL A 125 9.95 -14.34 -24.87
C VAL A 125 11.11 -14.00 -25.78
N ASP A 126 12.22 -14.72 -25.64
CA ASP A 126 13.35 -14.61 -26.56
C ASP A 126 12.91 -14.80 -28.03
N SER A 127 13.45 -13.96 -28.92
CA SER A 127 12.99 -13.82 -30.31
C SER A 127 13.17 -15.07 -31.18
N ASP A 128 14.06 -15.98 -30.80
CA ASP A 128 14.30 -17.26 -31.47
C ASP A 128 13.43 -18.41 -30.90
N SER A 129 12.55 -18.12 -29.95
CA SER A 129 11.69 -19.12 -29.31
C SER A 129 10.48 -19.44 -30.17
N LYS A 130 10.11 -20.72 -30.22
CA LYS A 130 8.80 -21.14 -30.74
C LYS A 130 7.75 -20.93 -29.66
N VAL A 131 6.64 -20.29 -30.04
CA VAL A 131 5.48 -20.07 -29.17
C VAL A 131 4.27 -20.73 -29.81
N HIS A 132 3.58 -21.56 -29.04
CA HIS A 132 2.28 -22.11 -29.37
C HIS A 132 1.22 -21.39 -28.52
N CYS A 133 0.17 -20.92 -29.17
CA CYS A 133 -0.93 -20.19 -28.55
C CYS A 133 -2.23 -20.87 -28.94
N ASP A 134 -2.94 -21.39 -27.96
CA ASP A 134 -4.28 -21.96 -28.12
C ASP A 134 -5.31 -21.08 -27.39
N THR A 135 -6.51 -21.01 -27.95
CA THR A 135 -7.65 -20.30 -27.36
C THR A 135 -8.90 -21.17 -27.45
N ASN A 136 -9.84 -20.96 -26.54
CA ASN A 136 -11.17 -21.53 -26.66
C ASN A 136 -12.02 -20.74 -27.69
N GLU A 137 -13.18 -21.28 -28.05
CA GLU A 137 -14.09 -20.65 -29.03
C GLU A 137 -14.59 -19.26 -28.57
N GLU A 138 -14.70 -19.05 -27.26
CA GLU A 138 -15.19 -17.80 -26.65
C GLU A 138 -14.10 -16.72 -26.55
N ASN A 139 -12.83 -17.06 -26.84
CA ASN A 139 -11.69 -16.15 -26.78
C ASN A 139 -11.48 -15.47 -25.42
N ASP A 140 -11.90 -16.12 -24.33
CA ASP A 140 -11.72 -15.64 -22.95
C ASP A 140 -10.64 -16.42 -22.19
N PHE A 141 -10.13 -17.52 -22.77
CA PHE A 141 -9.07 -18.32 -22.20
C PHE A 141 -7.98 -18.62 -23.22
N TYR A 142 -6.75 -18.22 -22.89
CA TYR A 142 -5.57 -18.39 -23.72
C TYR A 142 -4.52 -19.25 -23.01
N THR A 143 -3.93 -20.19 -23.74
CA THR A 143 -2.79 -21.00 -23.28
C THR A 143 -1.58 -20.70 -24.14
N PHE A 144 -0.52 -20.22 -23.50
CA PHE A 144 0.77 -19.97 -24.14
C PHE A 144 1.77 -21.04 -23.72
N GLN A 145 2.39 -21.70 -24.69
CA GLN A 145 3.47 -22.65 -24.47
C GLN A 145 4.69 -22.19 -25.26
N SER A 146 5.85 -22.19 -24.62
CA SER A 146 7.11 -21.90 -25.31
C SER A 146 8.22 -22.84 -24.83
N GLU A 147 9.17 -23.11 -25.72
CA GLU A 147 10.39 -23.87 -25.40
C GLU A 147 11.29 -23.11 -24.42
N LYS A 148 11.16 -21.78 -24.37
CA LYS A 148 11.91 -20.90 -23.47
C LYS A 148 11.00 -20.21 -22.45
N PRO A 149 11.56 -19.72 -21.32
CA PRO A 149 10.76 -19.06 -20.30
C PRO A 149 10.01 -17.83 -20.84
N LEU A 150 8.71 -17.78 -20.56
CA LEU A 150 7.87 -16.61 -20.80
C LEU A 150 8.04 -15.61 -19.65
N THR A 151 8.09 -14.33 -19.97
CA THR A 151 8.06 -13.24 -18.98
C THR A 151 6.77 -12.44 -19.12
N ILE A 152 6.15 -12.10 -18.00
CA ILE A 152 4.95 -11.28 -17.94
C ILE A 152 5.37 -9.91 -17.43
N ILE A 153 5.03 -8.88 -18.18
CA ILE A 153 5.35 -7.48 -17.89
C ILE A 153 4.03 -6.73 -17.83
N GLU A 154 3.73 -6.12 -16.69
CA GLU A 154 2.50 -5.35 -16.48
C GLU A 154 2.63 -3.94 -17.08
N ASP A 155 1.49 -3.30 -17.37
CA ASP A 155 1.45 -1.97 -17.97
C ASP A 155 2.32 -0.92 -17.25
N LEU A 156 2.27 -0.85 -15.92
CA LEU A 156 3.03 0.13 -15.13
C LEU A 156 4.55 -0.04 -15.26
N GLU A 157 5.03 -1.27 -15.41
CA GLU A 157 6.45 -1.56 -15.62
C GLU A 157 6.88 -1.05 -16.99
N VAL A 158 6.08 -1.30 -18.03
CA VAL A 158 6.31 -0.76 -19.38
C VAL A 158 6.33 0.77 -19.37
N LEU A 159 5.37 1.41 -18.69
CA LEU A 159 5.29 2.87 -18.63
C LEU A 159 6.48 3.49 -17.89
N THR A 160 6.92 2.86 -16.80
CA THR A 160 8.10 3.29 -16.04
C THR A 160 9.34 3.21 -16.92
N TYR A 161 9.54 2.09 -17.61
CA TYR A 161 10.67 1.90 -18.54
C TYR A 161 10.69 2.96 -19.66
N LEU A 162 9.53 3.28 -20.24
CA LEU A 162 9.41 4.32 -21.28
C LEU A 162 9.78 5.70 -20.75
N GLN A 163 9.38 6.04 -19.52
CA GLN A 163 9.71 7.30 -18.88
C GLN A 163 11.21 7.42 -18.59
N GLU A 164 11.80 6.38 -17.99
CA GLU A 164 13.23 6.33 -17.66
C GLU A 164 14.11 6.42 -18.90
N SER A 165 13.79 5.64 -19.94
CA SER A 165 14.51 5.65 -21.22
C SER A 165 14.55 7.02 -21.89
N GLU A 166 13.48 7.82 -21.77
CA GLU A 166 13.41 9.18 -22.33
C GLU A 166 14.19 10.19 -21.49
N ASN A 167 14.23 10.02 -20.17
CA ASN A 167 15.05 10.83 -19.29
C ASN A 167 16.55 10.60 -19.55
N GLU A 168 16.98 9.35 -19.73
CA GLU A 168 18.36 9.03 -20.08
C GLU A 168 18.78 9.66 -21.41
N LYS A 169 17.93 9.61 -22.44
CA LYS A 169 18.19 10.27 -23.73
C LYS A 169 18.39 11.78 -23.57
N LYS A 170 17.59 12.44 -22.73
CA LYS A 170 17.74 13.87 -22.44
C LYS A 170 19.07 14.18 -21.76
N ILE A 171 19.46 13.37 -20.77
CA ILE A 171 20.75 13.53 -20.06
C ILE A 171 21.90 13.40 -21.05
N ARG A 172 21.94 12.31 -21.84
CA ARG A 172 23.00 12.10 -22.85
C ARG A 172 23.07 13.23 -23.88
N LYS A 173 21.91 13.75 -24.32
CA LYS A 173 21.86 14.89 -25.24
C LYS A 173 22.43 16.16 -24.61
N MET A 174 22.15 16.40 -23.33
CA MET A 174 22.67 17.56 -22.60
C MET A 174 24.18 17.45 -22.40
N GLU A 175 24.69 16.28 -22.02
CA GLU A 175 26.13 16.01 -21.92
C GLU A 175 26.84 16.20 -23.27
N PHE A 176 26.26 15.70 -24.36
CA PHE A 176 26.79 15.90 -25.70
C PHE A 176 26.86 17.39 -26.08
N LEU A 177 25.79 18.16 -25.83
CA LEU A 177 25.77 19.59 -26.12
C LEU A 177 26.79 20.38 -25.28
N ASN A 178 26.96 20.01 -24.01
CA ASN A 178 27.94 20.65 -23.13
C ASN A 178 29.39 20.39 -23.60
N ASN A 179 29.66 19.23 -24.18
CA ASN A 179 30.98 18.90 -24.75
C ASN A 179 31.29 19.61 -26.08
N PHE A 180 30.32 20.27 -26.72
CA PHE A 180 30.49 21.05 -27.95
C PHE A 180 30.59 22.56 -27.71
N ILE A 181 30.34 23.03 -26.47
CA ILE A 181 30.35 24.46 -26.10
C ILE A 181 31.66 24.84 -25.36
N LEU A 182 32.60 23.91 -25.22
CA LEU A 182 33.99 24.11 -24.74
C LEU A 182 34.98 23.90 -25.88
#